data_AF-A0AA37M8T2-F1
#
_entry.id   AF-A0AA37M8T2-F1
#
_cell.length_a   1.000
_cell.length_b   1.000
_cell.length_c   1.000
_cell.angle_alpha   90.00
_cell.angle_beta   90.00
_cell.angle_gamma   90.00
#
_symmetry.space_group_name_H-M   'P 1'
#
loop_
_entity.id
_entity.type
_entity.pdbx_description
1 polymer ?
#
loop_
_entity_poly.entity_id
_entity_poly.type
_entity_poly.pdbx_seq_one_letter_code
_entity_poly.pdbx_strand_id
1 'polypeptide(L)' 'MLLSARSYDRDLRVARTVADLLGEERVGEAHVAEALAYRRAP' A
#
# COMPACT_ATOMS: atom_id res chain seq x y z
N MET A 1 1.97 11.49 11.95
CA MET A 1 2.60 10.37 11.21
C MET A 1 3.60 10.96 10.23
N LEU A 2 4.90 10.72 10.43
CA LEU A 2 5.94 11.19 9.51
C LEU A 2 6.08 10.18 8.37
N LEU A 3 6.03 10.67 7.13
CA LEU A 3 6.45 9.90 5.97
C LEU A 3 7.99 9.81 6.01
N SER A 4 8.52 8.70 6.49
CA SER A 4 9.91 8.35 6.23
C SER A 4 10.02 7.66 4.86
N ALA A 5 11.19 7.74 4.23
CA ALA A 5 11.47 7.02 2.99
C ALA A 5 11.16 5.52 3.12
N ARG A 6 11.48 4.93 4.28
CA ARG A 6 11.19 3.52 4.58
C ARG A 6 9.69 3.21 4.69
N SER A 7 8.92 4.08 5.34
CA SER A 7 7.47 3.89 5.42
C SER A 7 6.81 4.04 4.05
N TYR A 8 7.31 4.94 3.20
CA TYR A 8 6.82 5.09 1.83
C TYR A 8 7.07 3.82 0.99
N ASP A 9 8.29 3.28 1.04
CA ASP A 9 8.64 2.05 0.31
C ASP A 9 7.80 0.85 0.78
N ARG A 10 7.57 0.74 2.11
CA ARG A 10 6.67 -0.26 2.68
C ARG A 10 5.25 -0.11 2.14
N ASP A 11 4.69 1.10 2.12
CA ASP A 11 3.33 1.35 1.65
C ASP A 11 3.18 0.96 0.17
N LEU A 12 4.19 1.24 -0.68
CA LEU A 12 4.20 0.81 -2.08
C LEU A 12 4.21 -0.73 -2.24
N ARG A 13 5.00 -1.43 -1.42
CA ARG A 13 5.04 -2.90 -1.43
C ARG A 13 3.69 -3.50 -1.03
N VAL A 14 3.06 -2.95 0.01
CA VAL A 14 1.73 -3.39 0.46
C VAL A 14 0.69 -3.12 -0.63
N ALA A 15 0.71 -1.94 -1.27
CA ALA A 15 -0.19 -1.62 -2.37
C ALA A 15 0.00 -2.59 -3.55
N ARG A 16 1.24 -3.02 -3.83
CA ARG A 16 1.49 -4.06 -4.84
C ARG A 16 0.90 -5.41 -4.43
N THR A 17 1.10 -5.82 -3.19
CA THR A 17 0.50 -7.07 -2.68
C THR A 17 -1.03 -7.05 -2.77
N VAL A 18 -1.68 -5.93 -2.43
CA VAL A 18 -3.14 -5.79 -2.58
C VAL A 18 -3.55 -5.95 -4.04
N ALA A 19 -2.85 -5.29 -4.97
CA ALA A 19 -3.11 -5.44 -6.41
C ALA A 19 -2.95 -6.90 -6.87
N ASP A 20 -1.88 -7.58 -6.42
CA ASP A 20 -1.61 -8.98 -6.75
C ASP A 20 -2.73 -9.91 -6.23
N LEU A 21 -3.24 -9.67 -5.02
CA LEU A 21 -4.34 -10.44 -4.44
C LEU A 21 -5.65 -10.25 -5.20
N LEU A 22 -5.85 -9.08 -5.81
CA LEU A 22 -7.01 -8.78 -6.65
C LEU A 22 -6.82 -9.23 -8.11
N GLY A 23 -5.65 -9.74 -8.48
CA GLY A 23 -5.32 -10.15 -9.85
C GLY A 23 -5.12 -8.96 -10.81
N GLU A 24 -4.88 -7.77 -10.27
CA GLU A 24 -4.74 -6.54 -11.03
C GLU A 24 -3.30 -6.37 -11.55
N GLU A 25 -3.15 -6.07 -12.84
CA GLU A 25 -1.84 -5.89 -13.46
C GLU A 25 -1.13 -4.64 -12.90
N ARG A 26 -1.89 -3.58 -12.60
CA ARG A 26 -1.37 -2.28 -12.17
C ARG A 26 -1.84 -1.92 -10.78
N VAL A 27 -0.97 -1.21 -10.06
CA VAL A 27 -1.35 -0.55 -8.80
C VAL A 27 -2.16 0.70 -9.14
N GLY A 28 -3.37 0.81 -8.58
CA GLY A 28 -4.25 1.97 -8.69
C GLY A 28 -4.51 2.63 -7.35
N GLU A 29 -5.29 3.72 -7.35
CA GLU A 29 -5.59 4.49 -6.14
C GLU A 29 -6.23 3.66 -5.02
N ALA A 30 -7.12 2.72 -5.37
CA ALA A 30 -7.78 1.85 -4.40
C ALA A 30 -6.77 1.00 -3.60
N HIS A 31 -5.77 0.41 -4.28
CA HIS A 31 -4.74 -0.41 -3.64
C HIS A 31 -3.86 0.43 -2.71
N VAL A 32 -3.55 1.67 -3.10
CA VAL A 32 -2.78 2.61 -2.27
C VAL A 32 -3.58 3.04 -1.04
N ALA A 33 -4.87 3.35 -1.21
CA ALA A 33 -5.74 3.71 -0.09
C ALA A 33 -5.82 2.58 0.95
N GLU A 34 -5.91 1.34 0.51
CA GLU A 34 -5.93 0.16 1.38
C GLU A 34 -4.58 -0.05 2.09
N ALA A 35 -3.46 0.07 1.36
CA ALA A 35 -2.12 0.03 1.95
C ALA A 35 -1.91 1.08 3.04
N LEU A 36 -2.38 2.31 2.82
CA LEU A 36 -2.33 3.38 3.80
C LEU A 36 -3.21 3.10 5.02
N ALA A 37 -4.34 2.41 4.84
CA ALA A 37 -5.21 1.99 5.93
C ALA A 37 -4.54 0.94 6.83
N TYR A 38 -3.81 -0.03 6.25
CA TYR A 38 -3.04 -1.00 7.01
C TYR A 38 -1.94 -0.38 7.88
N ARG A 39 -1.44 0.81 7.51
CA ARG A 39 -0.47 1.55 8.33
C ARG A 39 -1.04 2.05 9.66
N ARG A 40 -2.38 2.05 9.81
CA ARG A 40 -3.10 2.43 11.03
C ARG A 40 -3.54 1.23 11.87
N ALA A 41 -3.16 0.01 11.50
CA ALA A 41 -3.38 -1.15 12.34
C ALA A 41 -2.70 -0.94 13.70
N PRO A 42 -3.36 -1.32 14.82
CA PRO A 42 -2.94 -1.01 16.18
C PRO A 42 -1.54 -1.52 16.54
#